data_AF-A0A6L9QGA5-F1
#
_entry.id   AF-A0A6L9QGA5-F1
#
_cell.length_a   1.000
_cell.length_b   1.000
_cell.length_c   1.000
_cell.angle_alpha   90.00
_cell.angle_beta   90.00
_cell.angle_gamma   90.00
#
_symmetry.space_group_name_H-M   'P 1'
#
loop_
_entity.id
_entity.type
_entity.pdbx_description
1 polymer ?
#
loop_
_entity_poly.entity_id
_entity_poly.type
_entity_poly.pdbx_seq_one_letter_code
_entity_poly.pdbx_strand_id
1 'polypeptide(L)'
;MAFDFWSGRLPHGGGSADWVCTRLTYAAGGGTAQATLLGAKARPTGACDAGRPVSGTWWQAPSDRWYYLAAAGRGLVPHADGVRRSTTRKRLLVATGTPRTPVALTAR
;
A
#
# COMPACT_ATOMS: atom_id res chain seq x y z
N MET A 1 12.30 10.66 -7.75
CA MET A 1 12.79 10.10 -6.46
C MET A 1 11.82 9.01 -6.00
N ALA A 2 12.28 7.95 -5.35
CA ALA A 2 11.42 6.90 -4.82
C ALA A 2 11.57 6.77 -3.30
N PHE A 3 10.45 6.58 -2.60
CA PHE A 3 10.41 6.36 -1.16
C PHE A 3 9.85 4.97 -0.87
N ASP A 4 10.54 4.23 -0.01
CA ASP A 4 10.08 2.92 0.45
C ASP A 4 8.97 3.06 1.49
N PHE A 5 7.82 2.45 1.20
CA PHE A 5 6.75 2.25 2.19
C PHE A 5 6.93 0.91 2.90
N TRP A 6 7.28 -0.14 2.17
CA TRP A 6 7.44 -1.47 2.76
C TRP A 6 8.21 -2.41 1.83
N SER A 7 8.96 -3.34 2.41
CA SER A 7 9.53 -4.49 1.72
C SER A 7 9.37 -5.75 2.56
N GLY A 8 9.11 -6.88 1.90
CA GLY A 8 9.00 -8.16 2.59
C GLY A 8 8.23 -9.22 1.82
N ARG A 9 7.71 -10.21 2.55
CA ARG A 9 6.89 -11.28 1.99
C ARG A 9 5.41 -10.98 2.23
N LEU A 10 4.63 -10.95 1.14
CA LEU A 10 3.18 -10.82 1.19
C LEU A 10 2.57 -12.00 1.96
N PRO A 11 1.47 -11.76 2.70
CA PRO A 11 0.82 -12.80 3.48
C PRO A 11 0.21 -13.87 2.57
N HIS A 12 -0.23 -14.99 3.16
CA HIS A 12 -1.00 -16.02 2.46
C HIS A 12 -0.35 -16.55 1.16
N GLY A 13 0.99 -16.62 1.13
CA GLY A 13 1.73 -17.17 0.00
C GLY A 13 2.05 -16.19 -1.14
N GLY A 14 1.79 -14.88 -0.98
CA GLY A 14 1.92 -13.88 -2.05
C GLY A 14 3.34 -13.57 -2.56
N GLY A 15 4.38 -14.26 -2.07
CA GLY A 15 5.78 -14.05 -2.49
C GLY A 15 6.41 -12.77 -1.96
N SER A 16 7.63 -12.47 -2.38
CA SER A 16 8.32 -11.23 -2.03
C SER A 16 7.74 -10.05 -2.81
N ALA A 17 7.65 -8.89 -2.17
CA ALA A 17 7.25 -7.65 -2.80
C ALA A 17 7.84 -6.43 -2.10
N ASP A 18 7.94 -5.35 -2.86
CA ASP A 18 8.28 -4.02 -2.40
C ASP A 18 7.10 -3.08 -2.66
N TRP A 19 6.95 -2.06 -1.83
CA TRP A 19 5.93 -1.03 -1.99
C TRP A 19 6.61 0.31 -1.94
N VAL A 20 6.57 1.01 -3.08
CA VAL A 20 7.33 2.25 -3.27
C VAL A 20 6.41 3.37 -3.72
N CYS A 21 6.69 4.57 -3.24
CA CYS A 21 6.12 5.82 -3.73
C CYS A 21 7.11 6.47 -4.69
N THR A 22 6.78 6.51 -5.97
CA THR A 22 7.62 7.14 -7.00
C THR A 22 7.12 8.55 -7.27
N ARG A 23 7.98 9.54 -7.04
CA ARG A 23 7.74 10.95 -7.35
C ARG A 23 8.45 11.35 -8.63
N LEU A 24 7.71 11.94 -9.55
CA LEU A 24 8.19 12.54 -10.78
C LEU A 24 8.02 14.06 -10.72
N THR A 25 9.02 14.80 -11.16
CA THR A 25 8.99 16.25 -11.33
C THR A 25 9.18 16.57 -12.81
N TYR A 26 8.31 17.40 -13.37
CA TYR A 26 8.33 17.73 -14.79
C TYR A 26 9.16 18.99 -15.07
N ALA A 27 9.78 19.06 -16.26
CA ALA A 27 10.62 20.20 -16.65
C ALA A 27 9.83 21.53 -16.71
N ALA A 28 8.53 21.48 -17.06
CA ALA A 28 7.65 22.64 -17.09
C ALA A 28 7.16 23.10 -15.70
N GLY A 29 7.67 22.50 -14.62
CA GLY A 29 7.16 22.67 -13.27
C GLY A 29 6.03 21.69 -12.95
N GLY A 30 5.76 21.53 -11.65
CA GLY A 30 4.81 20.54 -11.13
C GLY A 30 5.40 19.14 -10.96
N GLY A 31 4.63 18.27 -10.31
CA GLY A 31 5.04 16.89 -10.08
C GLY A 31 3.86 15.98 -9.76
N THR A 32 4.07 14.69 -9.96
CA THR A 32 3.13 13.63 -9.58
C THR A 32 3.84 12.62 -8.71
N ALA A 33 3.09 11.92 -7.86
CA ALA A 33 3.63 10.82 -7.10
C ALA A 33 2.62 9.69 -7.00
N GLN A 34 3.09 8.47 -7.27
CA GLN A 34 2.28 7.27 -7.35
C GLN A 34 2.91 6.15 -6.54
N ALA A 35 2.10 5.53 -5.70
CA ALA A 35 2.47 4.35 -4.96
C ALA A 35 2.21 3.09 -5.78
N THR A 36 3.18 2.18 -5.82
CA THR A 36 3.11 0.93 -6.57
C THR A 36 3.56 -0.22 -5.70
N LEU A 37 2.75 -1.28 -5.65
CA LEU A 37 3.13 -2.56 -5.08
C LEU A 37 3.82 -3.40 -6.17
N LEU A 38 5.10 -3.66 -5.97
CA LEU A 38 6.01 -4.40 -6.84
C LEU A 38 6.15 -5.83 -6.31
N GLY A 39 5.31 -6.74 -6.78
CA GLY A 39 5.46 -8.19 -6.52
C GLY A 39 5.57 -8.96 -7.83
N ALA A 40 4.95 -10.14 -7.90
CA ALA A 40 4.85 -10.92 -9.14
C ALA A 40 4.28 -10.11 -10.34
N LYS A 41 3.48 -9.08 -10.05
CA LYS A 41 3.04 -8.06 -11.00
C LYS A 41 3.11 -6.68 -10.32
N ALA A 42 3.52 -5.66 -11.06
CA ALA A 42 3.45 -4.28 -10.60
C ALA A 42 1.99 -3.83 -10.56
N ARG A 43 1.56 -3.25 -9.44
CA ARG A 43 0.18 -2.80 -9.23
C ARG A 43 0.18 -1.37 -8.70
N PRO A 44 -0.29 -0.38 -9.47
CA PRO A 44 -0.55 0.95 -8.95
C PRO A 44 -1.58 0.89 -7.82
N THR A 45 -1.30 1.61 -6.74
CA THR A 45 -2.11 1.60 -5.51
C THR A 45 -2.66 2.97 -5.16
N GLY A 46 -2.45 3.96 -6.03
CA GLY A 46 -2.97 5.32 -5.90
C GLY A 46 -1.86 6.37 -5.79
N ALA A 47 -2.28 7.62 -5.63
CA ALA A 47 -1.36 8.73 -5.39
C ALA A 47 -0.72 8.60 -4.00
N CYS A 48 0.50 9.10 -3.87
CA CYS A 48 1.19 9.26 -2.60
C CYS A 48 1.83 10.65 -2.57
N ASP A 49 1.89 11.29 -1.41
CA ASP A 49 2.62 12.56 -1.26
C ASP A 49 3.07 12.73 0.19
N ALA A 50 3.75 13.84 0.49
CA ALA A 50 4.25 14.10 1.85
C ALA A 50 3.12 14.29 2.88
N GLY A 51 1.94 14.74 2.46
CA GLY A 51 0.74 14.84 3.30
C GLY A 51 -0.03 13.52 3.41
N ARG A 52 0.18 12.59 2.48
CA ARG A 52 -0.40 11.24 2.45
C ARG A 52 0.70 10.18 2.29
N PRO A 53 1.54 9.95 3.31
CA PRO A 53 2.65 9.00 3.26
C PRO A 53 2.16 7.56 3.46
N VAL A 54 1.05 7.19 2.84
CA VAL A 54 0.40 5.88 3.02
C VAL A 54 -0.35 5.48 1.77
N SER A 55 -0.29 4.19 1.45
CA SER A 55 -1.03 3.62 0.33
C SER A 55 -1.64 2.28 0.72
N GLY A 56 -2.76 1.95 0.09
CA GLY A 56 -3.53 0.76 0.37
C GLY A 56 -4.24 0.25 -0.86
N THR A 57 -4.46 -1.07 -0.93
CA THR A 57 -5.18 -1.68 -2.04
C THR A 57 -5.83 -2.99 -1.65
N TRP A 58 -6.92 -3.33 -2.32
CA TRP A 58 -7.46 -4.68 -2.29
C TRP A 58 -6.57 -5.60 -3.14
N TRP A 59 -6.01 -6.60 -2.49
CA TRP A 59 -5.12 -7.58 -3.09
C TRP A 59 -5.72 -8.99 -2.97
N GLN A 60 -5.70 -9.72 -4.08
CA GLN A 60 -6.13 -11.11 -4.11
C GLN A 60 -4.92 -12.01 -3.88
N ALA A 61 -5.00 -12.84 -2.83
CA ALA A 61 -3.99 -13.84 -2.53
C ALA A 61 -4.01 -14.98 -3.55
N PRO A 62 -2.92 -15.78 -3.64
CA PRO A 62 -2.90 -17.00 -4.45
C PRO A 62 -4.02 -18.00 -4.13
N SER A 63 -4.60 -17.93 -2.92
CA SER A 63 -5.75 -18.74 -2.51
C SER A 63 -7.10 -18.15 -2.95
N ASP A 64 -7.11 -17.21 -3.90
CA ASP A 64 -8.27 -16.45 -4.39
C ASP A 64 -9.03 -15.60 -3.36
N ARG A 65 -8.51 -15.50 -2.13
CA ARG A 65 -9.09 -14.69 -1.06
C ARG A 65 -8.59 -13.26 -1.15
N TRP A 66 -9.50 -12.32 -0.90
CA TRP A 66 -9.19 -10.90 -0.90
C TRP A 66 -8.80 -10.41 0.48
N TYR A 67 -7.75 -9.59 0.49
CA TYR A 67 -7.26 -8.89 1.66
C TYR A 67 -7.02 -7.44 1.29
N TYR A 68 -7.27 -6.55 2.24
CA TYR A 68 -6.83 -5.17 2.13
C TYR A 68 -5.41 -5.10 2.68
N LEU A 69 -4.48 -4.62 1.86
CA LEU A 69 -3.11 -4.38 2.27
C LEU A 69 -2.89 -2.88 2.36
N ALA A 70 -2.10 -2.42 3.33
CA ALA A 70 -1.62 -1.05 3.38
C ALA A 70 -0.22 -0.93 3.99
N ALA A 71 0.52 0.05 3.51
CA ALA A 71 1.85 0.40 4.00
C ALA A 71 2.01 1.92 4.06
N ALA A 72 2.75 2.38 5.08
CA ALA A 72 3.08 3.79 5.28
C ALA A 72 4.59 4.01 5.19
N GLY A 73 4.98 5.27 4.97
CA GLY A 73 6.37 5.72 5.01
C GLY A 73 7.08 5.34 6.31
N ARG A 74 8.42 5.42 6.30
CA ARG A 74 9.25 5.05 7.45
C ARG A 74 8.82 5.78 8.73
N GLY A 75 8.73 5.02 9.83
CA GLY A 75 8.34 5.54 11.14
C GLY A 75 6.83 5.66 11.38
N LEU A 76 6.00 5.39 10.37
CA LEU A 76 4.54 5.50 10.47
C LEU A 76 3.86 4.13 10.45
N VAL A 77 2.70 4.07 11.10
CA VAL A 77 1.81 2.92 11.14
C VAL A 77 0.56 3.21 10.29
N PRO A 78 0.26 2.38 9.28
CA PRO A 78 -0.98 2.51 8.53
C PRO A 78 -2.19 2.08 9.38
N HIS A 79 -3.28 2.84 9.26
CA HIS A 79 -4.58 2.57 9.88
C HIS A 79 -5.67 2.60 8.81
N ALA A 80 -6.55 1.60 8.83
CA ALA A 80 -7.60 1.42 7.84
C ALA A 80 -8.97 1.32 8.52
N ASP A 81 -9.90 2.19 8.13
CA ASP A 81 -11.30 2.18 8.54
C ASP A 81 -12.19 1.69 7.39
N GLY A 82 -13.28 0.99 7.72
CA GLY A 82 -14.14 0.33 6.73
C GLY A 82 -13.74 -1.12 6.40
N VAL A 83 -12.79 -1.69 7.16
CA VAL A 83 -12.41 -3.11 7.12
C VAL A 83 -12.93 -3.86 8.35
N ARG A 84 -13.06 -5.20 8.28
CA ARG A 84 -13.64 -6.00 9.37
C ARG A 84 -12.64 -6.35 10.47
N ARG A 85 -11.45 -6.82 10.08
CA ARG A 85 -10.36 -7.17 11.00
C ARG A 85 -9.06 -6.74 10.39
N SER A 86 -8.28 -5.92 11.08
CA SER A 86 -6.96 -5.48 10.64
C SER A 86 -5.89 -5.94 11.62
N THR A 87 -4.72 -6.25 11.09
CA THR A 87 -3.51 -6.51 11.87
C THR A 87 -2.33 -5.89 11.15
N THR A 88 -1.45 -5.22 11.89
CA THR A 88 -0.23 -4.65 11.33
C THR A 88 0.95 -5.44 11.85
N ARG A 89 1.72 -6.03 10.93
CA ARG A 89 2.96 -6.77 11.25
C ARG A 89 4.04 -6.39 10.27
N LYS A 90 5.26 -6.19 10.78
CA LYS A 90 6.42 -5.78 9.95
C LYS A 90 6.08 -4.58 9.04
N ARG A 91 5.34 -3.59 9.57
CA ARG A 91 4.88 -2.38 8.87
C ARG A 91 3.89 -2.59 7.71
N LEU A 92 3.38 -3.81 7.53
CA LEU A 92 2.28 -4.10 6.60
C LEU A 92 0.99 -4.30 7.39
N LEU A 93 -0.02 -3.48 7.10
CA LEU A 93 -1.39 -3.74 7.53
C LEU A 93 -2.01 -4.76 6.58
N VAL A 94 -2.62 -5.78 7.15
CA VAL A 94 -3.42 -6.78 6.46
C VAL A 94 -4.79 -6.78 7.09
N ALA A 95 -5.84 -6.63 6.28
CA ALA A 95 -7.20 -6.67 6.75
C ALA A 95 -8.13 -7.49 5.87
N THR A 96 -9.24 -7.95 6.45
CA THR A 96 -10.32 -8.63 5.73
C THR A 96 -11.52 -7.71 5.54
N GLY A 97 -12.31 -7.96 4.51
CA GLY A 97 -13.54 -7.20 4.25
C GLY A 97 -14.11 -7.53 2.87
N THR A 98 -15.06 -6.73 2.42
CA THR A 98 -15.66 -6.88 1.11
C THR A 98 -14.74 -6.24 0.07
N PRO A 99 -14.33 -6.96 -0.98
CA PRO A 99 -13.44 -6.41 -2.00
C PRO A 99 -14.05 -5.17 -2.64
N ARG A 100 -13.20 -4.21 -3.03
CA ARG A 100 -13.58 -2.98 -3.74
C ARG A 100 -14.49 -2.03 -2.94
N THR A 101 -14.73 -2.28 -1.65
CA THR A 101 -15.35 -1.25 -0.82
C THR A 101 -14.35 -0.12 -0.55
N PRO A 102 -14.83 1.13 -0.41
CA PRO A 102 -14.00 2.23 0.04
C PRO A 102 -13.38 1.93 1.39
N VAL A 103 -12.10 2.28 1.55
CA VAL A 103 -11.36 2.16 2.82
C VAL A 103 -10.71 3.51 3.09
N ALA A 104 -11.01 4.10 4.23
CA ALA A 104 -10.34 5.32 4.66
C ALA A 104 -8.98 4.93 5.28
N LEU A 105 -7.92 5.56 4.77
CA LEU A 105 -6.55 5.19 5.10
C LEU A 105 -5.80 6.38 5.69
N THR A 106 -5.18 6.18 6.84
CA THR A 106 -4.35 7.18 7.51
C THR A 106 -3.03 6.59 7.99
N ALA A 107 -2.07 7.45 8.34
CA ALA A 107 -0.77 7.07 8.88
C ALA A 107 -0.48 7.89 10.13
N ARG A 108 0.01 7.25 11.19
CA ARG A 108 0.33 7.89 12.47
C ARG A 108 1.59 7.31 13.09
#